data_AF-A0A3P6DMV0-F1
#
_entry.id   AF-A0A3P6DMV0-F1
#
_cell.length_a   1.000
_cell.length_b   1.000
_cell.length_c   1.000
_cell.angle_alpha   90.00
_cell.angle_beta   90.00
_cell.angle_gamma   90.00
#
_symmetry.space_group_name_H-M   'P 1'
#
loop_
_entity.id
_entity.type
_entity.pdbx_description
1 polymer ?
#
loop_
_entity_poly.entity_id
_entity_poly.type
_entity_poly.pdbx_seq_one_letter_code
_entity_poly.pdbx_strand_id
1 'polypeptide(L)'
;MEWNEKTLEFLSQSFLDTLSPNPEARRDAERLLFVAAKQSNYGLAVLRLIAEPSIDEQTRQAAAFNFKNHICSRWLPCADSGISPMRDSEKEQINTLIFPLTLSSSRLIQTHLNEALAVICKHNLPAAWLPELTSSLQKAALAGHYASVNDILRVANTIFNNFRHHQSHEKGFLEILAPLLQELFLKTDSLIDCSAGGSAAMLTPLFESQSLCCRIFFSFNFQELPEFFKDHMNEWMGVFNKCLSCNYPSLESTADGLELVDDLRSAVCDNINLYMDKYEEKFQRFVEGFALAVCTLLREVSKSPIRDQLATRAINFLTTVSTTSAHHALFAVAGDNGIRDICQSIVIPNLSLREKDKQLFKMDFMEFIRRDMDGNTRRRIACELLKGLATNYKPQVTQVVSHEIHKLLSSFATNPAAQWKDKDCAIYMVLSLATNKKGAYVPTDFF
;
A
#
# COMPACT_ATOMS: atom_id res chain seq x y z
N MET A 1 -35.06 -7.41 -16.06
CA MET A 1 -35.50 -7.55 -14.67
C MET A 1 -36.11 -6.24 -14.22
N GLU A 2 -37.41 -6.19 -14.02
CA GLU A 2 -38.08 -5.02 -13.46
C GLU A 2 -38.06 -5.10 -11.94
N TRP A 3 -37.87 -3.96 -11.29
CA TRP A 3 -37.92 -3.87 -9.83
C TRP A 3 -39.36 -3.87 -9.35
N ASN A 4 -39.78 -4.94 -8.69
CA ASN A 4 -41.08 -5.12 -8.07
C ASN A 4 -40.95 -6.06 -6.87
N GLU A 5 -42.02 -6.18 -6.08
CA GLU A 5 -42.06 -7.02 -4.86
C GLU A 5 -41.69 -8.48 -5.14
N LYS A 6 -42.13 -9.04 -6.27
CA LYS A 6 -41.79 -10.42 -6.68
C LYS A 6 -40.31 -10.60 -6.99
N THR A 7 -39.69 -9.62 -7.64
CA THR A 7 -38.24 -9.59 -7.89
C THR A 7 -37.47 -9.49 -6.58
N LEU A 8 -37.96 -8.68 -5.64
CA LEU A 8 -37.34 -8.52 -4.33
C LEU A 8 -37.37 -9.83 -3.53
N GLU A 9 -38.53 -10.47 -3.43
CA GLU A 9 -38.69 -11.77 -2.78
C GLU A 9 -37.81 -12.84 -3.45
N PHE A 10 -37.85 -12.93 -4.78
CA PHE A 10 -37.06 -13.91 -5.54
C PHE A 10 -35.56 -13.74 -5.28
N LEU A 11 -35.02 -12.52 -5.39
CA LEU A 11 -33.60 -12.26 -5.19
C LEU A 11 -33.21 -12.46 -3.72
N SER A 12 -34.02 -11.99 -2.77
CA SER A 12 -33.76 -12.14 -1.34
C SER A 12 -33.69 -13.61 -0.95
N GLN A 13 -34.66 -14.42 -1.37
CA GLN A 13 -34.66 -15.85 -1.09
C GLN A 13 -33.49 -16.56 -1.79
N SER A 14 -33.22 -16.22 -3.05
CA SER A 14 -32.10 -16.82 -3.79
C SER A 14 -30.76 -16.53 -3.12
N PHE A 15 -30.50 -15.29 -2.68
CA PHE A 15 -29.26 -14.95 -1.98
C PHE A 15 -29.18 -15.62 -0.60
N LEU A 16 -30.29 -15.69 0.14
CA LEU A 16 -30.34 -16.41 1.41
C LEU A 16 -30.00 -17.90 1.23
N ASP A 17 -30.54 -18.52 0.17
CA ASP A 17 -30.30 -19.94 -0.14
C ASP A 17 -28.84 -20.21 -0.53
N THR A 18 -28.10 -19.23 -1.06
CA THR A 18 -26.65 -19.38 -1.30
C THR A 18 -25.84 -19.53 0.00
N LEU A 19 -26.41 -19.12 1.14
CA LEU A 19 -25.80 -19.26 2.47
C LEU A 19 -26.24 -20.54 3.19
N SER A 20 -27.11 -21.35 2.57
CA SER A 20 -27.64 -22.58 3.18
C SER A 20 -26.55 -23.61 3.49
N PRO A 21 -26.64 -24.34 4.62
CA PRO A 21 -25.72 -25.45 4.88
C PRO A 21 -25.90 -26.61 3.89
N ASN A 22 -27.05 -26.71 3.21
CA ASN A 22 -27.31 -27.74 2.22
C ASN A 22 -26.58 -27.42 0.88
N PRO A 23 -25.66 -28.28 0.40
CA PRO A 23 -24.96 -28.08 -0.88
C PRO A 23 -25.88 -28.03 -2.10
N GLU A 24 -27.00 -28.77 -2.11
CA GLU A 24 -27.92 -28.79 -3.25
C GLU A 24 -28.68 -27.47 -3.38
N ALA A 25 -29.24 -26.97 -2.27
CA ALA A 25 -29.90 -25.67 -2.21
C ALA A 25 -28.98 -24.53 -2.68
N ARG A 26 -27.70 -24.54 -2.27
CA ARG A 26 -26.71 -23.55 -2.72
C ARG A 26 -26.48 -23.60 -4.23
N ARG A 27 -26.26 -24.79 -4.78
CA ARG A 27 -26.05 -24.97 -6.23
C ARG A 27 -27.28 -24.55 -7.04
N ASP A 28 -28.47 -24.81 -6.52
CA ASP A 28 -29.72 -24.41 -7.17
C ASP A 28 -29.87 -22.90 -7.19
N ALA A 29 -29.64 -22.24 -6.05
CA ALA A 29 -29.64 -20.79 -5.93
C ALA A 29 -28.60 -20.12 -6.83
N GLU A 30 -27.35 -20.63 -6.86
CA GLU A 30 -26.29 -20.14 -7.75
C GLU A 30 -26.67 -20.29 -9.23
N ARG A 31 -27.30 -21.40 -9.61
CA ARG A 31 -27.80 -21.61 -10.98
C ARG A 31 -28.92 -20.62 -11.33
N LEU A 32 -29.86 -20.39 -10.42
CA LEU A 32 -30.94 -19.41 -10.61
C LEU A 32 -30.39 -17.99 -10.78
N LEU A 33 -29.47 -17.57 -9.92
CA LEU A 33 -28.80 -16.27 -10.00
C LEU A 33 -27.96 -16.14 -11.28
N PHE A 34 -27.29 -17.20 -11.73
CA PHE A 34 -26.54 -17.19 -12.99
C PHE A 34 -27.45 -16.97 -14.21
N VAL A 35 -28.65 -17.57 -14.20
CA VAL A 35 -29.65 -17.35 -15.25
C VAL A 35 -30.22 -15.93 -15.14
N ALA A 36 -30.57 -15.47 -13.94
CA ALA A 36 -31.09 -14.12 -13.70
C ALA A 36 -30.09 -13.03 -14.11
N ALA A 37 -28.79 -13.24 -13.88
CA ALA A 37 -27.72 -12.33 -14.25
C ALA A 37 -27.62 -12.05 -15.75
N LYS A 38 -28.25 -12.87 -16.61
CA LYS A 38 -28.32 -12.62 -18.06
C LYS A 38 -29.40 -11.59 -18.44
N GLN A 39 -30.33 -11.29 -17.55
CA GLN A 39 -31.38 -10.32 -17.82
C GLN A 39 -30.86 -8.88 -17.70
N SER A 40 -31.42 -7.96 -18.50
CA SER A 40 -31.13 -6.52 -18.38
C SER A 40 -31.61 -5.98 -17.04
N ASN A 41 -30.94 -4.96 -16.48
CA ASN A 41 -31.25 -4.37 -15.17
C ASN A 41 -31.08 -5.32 -13.97
N TYR A 42 -30.45 -6.48 -14.15
CA TYR A 42 -30.13 -7.36 -13.02
C TYR A 42 -29.20 -6.65 -12.03
N GLY A 43 -28.14 -5.99 -12.52
CA GLY A 43 -27.20 -5.28 -11.67
C GLY A 43 -27.89 -4.19 -10.85
N LEU A 44 -28.80 -3.45 -11.49
CA LEU A 44 -29.62 -2.43 -10.82
C LEU A 44 -30.57 -3.04 -9.77
N ALA A 45 -31.21 -4.18 -10.06
CA ALA A 45 -32.09 -4.86 -9.12
C ALA A 45 -31.33 -5.36 -7.88
N VAL A 46 -30.15 -5.95 -8.07
CA VAL A 46 -29.29 -6.37 -6.95
C VAL A 46 -28.82 -5.16 -6.14
N LEU A 47 -28.47 -4.05 -6.79
CA LEU A 47 -28.07 -2.82 -6.10
C LEU A 47 -29.19 -2.25 -5.22
N ARG A 48 -30.44 -2.28 -5.70
CA ARG A 48 -31.62 -1.87 -4.91
C ARG A 48 -31.89 -2.81 -3.75
N LEU A 49 -31.68 -4.12 -3.92
CA LEU A 49 -31.76 -5.09 -2.83
C LEU A 49 -30.74 -4.78 -1.72
N ILE A 50 -29.50 -4.45 -2.09
CA ILE A 50 -28.48 -4.07 -1.11
C ILE A 50 -28.85 -2.79 -0.37
N ALA A 51 -29.60 -1.88 -1.00
CA ALA A 51 -30.09 -0.64 -0.40
C ALA A 51 -31.31 -0.83 0.51
N GLU A 52 -31.99 -1.97 0.43
CA GLU A 52 -33.25 -2.21 1.10
C GLU A 52 -33.02 -2.57 2.59
N PRO A 53 -33.44 -1.73 3.55
CA PRO A 53 -33.15 -1.94 4.97
C PRO A 53 -34.00 -3.06 5.59
N SER A 54 -35.09 -3.48 4.94
CA SER A 54 -35.96 -4.56 5.40
C SER A 54 -35.32 -5.96 5.28
N ILE A 55 -34.22 -6.08 4.51
CA ILE A 55 -33.51 -7.33 4.28
C ILE A 55 -32.37 -7.48 5.27
N ASP A 56 -32.16 -8.71 5.73
CA ASP A 56 -31.08 -9.04 6.64
C ASP A 56 -29.69 -8.74 6.06
N GLU A 57 -28.74 -8.43 6.94
CA GLU A 57 -27.40 -7.99 6.55
C GLU A 57 -26.61 -9.09 5.81
N GLN A 58 -26.83 -10.36 6.13
CA GLN A 58 -26.09 -11.48 5.51
C GLN A 58 -26.50 -11.65 4.04
N THR A 59 -27.80 -11.59 3.76
CA THR A 59 -28.36 -11.61 2.41
C THR A 59 -27.89 -10.39 1.62
N ARG A 60 -27.87 -9.19 2.23
CA ARG A 60 -27.34 -7.98 1.59
C ARG A 60 -25.83 -8.09 1.29
N GLN A 61 -25.06 -8.72 2.18
CA GLN A 61 -23.64 -8.96 1.96
C GLN A 61 -23.40 -9.96 0.81
N ALA A 62 -24.16 -11.06 0.76
CA ALA A 62 -24.11 -12.03 -0.34
C ALA A 62 -24.49 -11.38 -1.68
N ALA A 63 -25.52 -10.53 -1.68
CA ALA A 63 -25.91 -9.73 -2.83
C ALA A 63 -24.79 -8.76 -3.27
N ALA A 64 -24.11 -8.09 -2.33
CA ALA A 64 -22.99 -7.21 -2.64
C ALA A 64 -21.78 -7.96 -3.23
N PHE A 65 -21.49 -9.15 -2.74
CA PHE A 65 -20.48 -10.03 -3.32
C PHE A 65 -20.83 -10.45 -4.75
N ASN A 66 -22.09 -10.85 -5.00
CA ASN A 66 -22.57 -11.19 -6.34
C ASN A 66 -22.52 -9.98 -7.28
N PHE A 67 -22.97 -8.82 -6.80
CA PHE A 67 -22.94 -7.57 -7.54
C PHE A 67 -21.51 -7.22 -7.98
N LYS A 68 -20.53 -7.31 -7.07
CA LYS A 68 -19.11 -7.14 -7.41
C LYS A 68 -18.71 -8.02 -8.60
N ASN A 69 -18.95 -9.33 -8.51
CA ASN A 69 -18.57 -10.27 -9.55
C ASN A 69 -19.29 -10.01 -10.88
N HIS A 70 -20.54 -9.56 -10.80
CA HIS A 70 -21.34 -9.15 -11.96
C HIS A 70 -20.72 -7.94 -12.67
N ILE A 71 -20.35 -6.89 -11.92
CA ILE A 71 -19.67 -5.70 -12.44
C ILE A 71 -18.31 -6.09 -13.04
N CYS A 72 -17.48 -6.88 -12.33
CA CYS A 72 -16.19 -7.34 -12.84
C CYS A 72 -16.29 -8.06 -14.19
N SER A 73 -17.35 -8.84 -14.39
CA SER A 73 -17.51 -9.67 -15.58
C SER A 73 -18.18 -8.95 -16.76
N ARG A 74 -19.09 -8.00 -16.48
CA ARG A 74 -19.98 -7.41 -17.51
C ARG A 74 -19.80 -5.92 -17.75
N TRP A 75 -19.08 -5.20 -16.88
CA TRP A 75 -18.84 -3.77 -17.08
C TRP A 75 -18.12 -3.51 -18.40
N LEU A 76 -17.07 -4.29 -18.66
CA LEU A 76 -16.37 -4.43 -19.93
C LEU A 76 -15.86 -5.87 -20.07
N PRO A 77 -16.63 -6.77 -20.73
CA PRO A 77 -16.23 -8.15 -20.92
C PRO A 77 -14.97 -8.23 -21.82
N CYS A 78 -14.08 -9.18 -21.52
CA CYS A 78 -12.92 -9.43 -22.39
C CYS A 78 -13.42 -9.83 -23.79
N ALA A 79 -12.73 -9.40 -24.85
CA ALA A 79 -13.17 -9.61 -26.24
C ALA A 79 -13.46 -11.10 -26.54
N ASP A 80 -12.72 -12.01 -25.91
CA ASP A 80 -12.84 -13.47 -26.11
C ASP A 80 -13.84 -14.16 -25.16
N SER A 81 -14.49 -13.42 -24.26
CA SER A 81 -15.33 -14.01 -23.19
C SER A 81 -16.74 -14.43 -23.65
N GLY A 82 -17.19 -13.96 -24.83
CA GLY A 82 -18.54 -14.22 -25.33
C GLY A 82 -19.68 -13.63 -24.48
N ILE A 83 -19.36 -12.78 -23.50
CA ILE A 83 -20.33 -12.13 -22.61
C ILE A 83 -20.74 -10.78 -23.20
N SER A 84 -22.05 -10.49 -23.27
CA SER A 84 -22.54 -9.19 -23.72
C SER A 84 -22.31 -8.11 -22.66
N PRO A 85 -21.83 -6.91 -23.03
CA PRO A 85 -21.64 -5.80 -22.09
C PRO A 85 -22.98 -5.29 -21.56
N MET A 86 -22.96 -4.68 -20.37
CA MET A 86 -24.13 -3.97 -19.84
C MET A 86 -24.49 -2.75 -20.68
N ARG A 87 -25.79 -2.43 -20.73
CA ARG A 87 -26.31 -1.26 -21.45
C ARG A 87 -25.84 0.03 -20.77
N ASP A 88 -25.61 1.08 -21.56
CA ASP A 88 -25.12 2.35 -21.03
C ASP A 88 -26.12 3.02 -20.07
N SER A 89 -27.43 2.92 -20.35
CA SER A 89 -28.48 3.43 -19.46
C SER A 89 -28.56 2.70 -18.10
N GLU A 90 -28.12 1.44 -18.04
CA GLU A 90 -27.99 0.68 -16.78
C GLU A 90 -26.73 1.12 -16.03
N LYS A 91 -25.61 1.34 -16.74
CA LYS A 91 -24.36 1.85 -16.16
C LYS A 91 -24.54 3.24 -15.54
N GLU A 92 -25.25 4.14 -16.20
CA GLU A 92 -25.55 5.48 -15.69
C GLU A 92 -26.33 5.42 -14.37
N GLN A 93 -27.39 4.60 -14.30
CA GLN A 93 -28.17 4.45 -13.07
C GLN A 93 -27.37 3.78 -11.95
N ILE A 94 -26.56 2.77 -12.27
CA ILE A 94 -25.65 2.14 -11.30
C ILE A 94 -24.69 3.20 -10.77
N ASN A 95 -24.12 4.05 -11.62
CA ASN A 95 -23.21 5.12 -11.21
C ASN A 95 -23.89 6.09 -10.25
N THR A 96 -25.14 6.48 -10.47
CA THR A 96 -25.86 7.37 -9.56
C THR A 96 -26.10 6.75 -8.18
N LEU A 97 -26.32 5.44 -8.09
CA LEU A 97 -26.78 4.78 -6.86
C LEU A 97 -25.65 4.14 -6.04
N ILE A 98 -24.61 3.63 -6.68
CA ILE A 98 -23.56 2.83 -6.02
C ILE A 98 -22.77 3.65 -5.00
N PHE A 99 -22.48 4.91 -5.31
CA PHE A 99 -21.65 5.76 -4.47
C PHE A 99 -22.36 6.15 -3.15
N PRO A 100 -23.58 6.73 -3.15
CA PRO A 100 -24.34 6.98 -1.92
C PRO A 100 -24.59 5.70 -1.09
N LEU A 101 -24.85 4.58 -1.79
CA LEU A 101 -25.07 3.29 -1.12
C LEU A 101 -23.81 2.80 -0.42
N THR A 102 -22.64 2.98 -1.02
CA THR A 102 -21.36 2.61 -0.40
C THR A 102 -21.16 3.41 0.88
N LEU A 103 -21.38 4.73 0.84
CA LEU A 103 -21.18 5.59 2.01
C LEU A 103 -22.15 5.30 3.18
N SER A 104 -23.33 4.76 2.89
CA SER A 104 -24.38 4.45 3.89
C SER A 104 -24.40 2.98 4.35
N SER A 105 -23.62 2.10 3.73
CA SER A 105 -23.60 0.66 4.03
C SER A 105 -22.65 0.29 5.18
N SER A 106 -22.81 -0.90 5.76
CA SER A 106 -21.87 -1.45 6.76
C SER A 106 -20.52 -1.81 6.15
N ARG A 107 -19.47 -1.94 6.99
CA ARG A 107 -18.09 -2.20 6.56
C ARG A 107 -17.93 -3.48 5.70
N LEU A 108 -18.71 -4.51 5.98
CA LEU A 108 -18.70 -5.76 5.23
C LEU A 108 -19.22 -5.56 3.80
N ILE A 109 -20.34 -4.86 3.66
CA ILE A 109 -20.93 -4.53 2.35
C ILE A 109 -20.03 -3.55 1.58
N GLN A 110 -19.52 -2.52 2.27
CA GLN A 110 -18.60 -1.54 1.70
C GLN A 110 -17.37 -2.18 1.06
N THR A 111 -16.82 -3.25 1.64
CA THR A 111 -15.65 -3.93 1.08
C THR A 111 -15.93 -4.44 -0.33
N HIS A 112 -17.10 -5.06 -0.56
CA HIS A 112 -17.49 -5.56 -1.89
C HIS A 112 -17.88 -4.43 -2.86
N LEU A 113 -18.59 -3.41 -2.36
CA LEU A 113 -18.96 -2.25 -3.19
C LEU A 113 -17.73 -1.43 -3.61
N ASN A 114 -16.73 -1.28 -2.75
CA ASN A 114 -15.46 -0.63 -3.08
C ASN A 114 -14.72 -1.36 -4.21
N GLU A 115 -14.68 -2.68 -4.20
CA GLU A 115 -14.10 -3.43 -5.33
C GLU A 115 -14.88 -3.20 -6.63
N ALA A 116 -16.22 -3.12 -6.56
CA ALA A 116 -17.04 -2.78 -7.74
C ALA A 116 -16.75 -1.35 -8.24
N LEU A 117 -16.68 -0.37 -7.33
CA LEU A 117 -16.27 1.01 -7.64
C LEU A 117 -14.88 1.05 -8.30
N ALA A 118 -13.93 0.24 -7.81
CA ALA A 118 -12.60 0.15 -8.39
C ALA A 118 -12.64 -0.30 -9.85
N VAL A 119 -13.51 -1.25 -10.21
CA VAL A 119 -13.70 -1.67 -11.61
C VAL A 119 -14.31 -0.56 -12.45
N ILE A 120 -15.34 0.12 -11.94
CA ILE A 120 -15.99 1.23 -12.64
C ILE A 120 -14.96 2.34 -12.95
N CYS A 121 -14.22 2.77 -11.92
CA CYS A 121 -13.21 3.83 -12.01
C CYS A 121 -12.01 3.50 -12.90
N LYS A 122 -11.71 2.22 -13.17
CA LYS A 122 -10.66 1.87 -14.15
C LYS A 122 -11.00 2.34 -15.56
N HIS A 123 -12.30 2.49 -15.87
CA HIS A 123 -12.75 2.81 -17.21
C HIS A 123 -13.19 4.26 -17.35
N ASN A 124 -13.98 4.74 -16.39
CA ASN A 124 -14.35 6.15 -16.34
C ASN A 124 -14.72 6.51 -14.89
N LEU A 125 -14.22 7.65 -14.41
CA LEU A 125 -14.64 8.21 -13.14
C LEU A 125 -15.91 9.03 -13.36
N PRO A 126 -17.06 8.69 -12.74
CA PRO A 126 -18.25 9.52 -12.87
C PRO A 126 -18.05 10.87 -12.19
N ALA A 127 -18.18 11.96 -12.95
CA ALA A 127 -18.04 13.33 -12.46
C ALA A 127 -18.96 13.64 -11.25
N ALA A 128 -20.10 12.96 -11.15
CA ALA A 128 -21.07 13.13 -10.05
C ALA A 128 -20.57 12.65 -8.67
N TRP A 129 -19.57 11.76 -8.61
CA TRP A 129 -19.09 11.22 -7.33
C TRP A 129 -18.23 12.22 -6.56
N LEU A 130 -17.55 13.13 -7.25
CA LEU A 130 -16.59 14.04 -6.64
C LEU A 130 -17.24 15.08 -5.70
N PRO A 131 -18.34 15.77 -6.08
CA PRO A 131 -19.02 16.69 -5.17
C PRO A 131 -19.59 15.98 -3.94
N GLU A 132 -20.14 14.77 -4.12
CA GLU A 132 -20.72 13.98 -3.03
C GLU A 132 -19.63 13.48 -2.07
N LEU A 133 -18.50 13.02 -2.60
CA LEU A 133 -17.32 12.64 -1.81
C LEU A 133 -16.82 13.81 -0.97
N THR A 134 -16.63 14.97 -1.61
CA THR A 134 -16.09 16.18 -0.97
C THR A 134 -17.02 16.66 0.13
N SER A 135 -18.32 16.76 -0.15
CA SER A 135 -19.31 17.23 0.83
C SER A 135 -19.50 16.26 2.00
N SER A 136 -19.46 14.95 1.75
CA SER A 136 -19.56 13.94 2.81
C SER A 136 -18.31 13.95 3.70
N LEU A 137 -17.12 14.05 3.11
CA LEU A 137 -15.87 14.13 3.84
C LEU A 137 -15.79 15.39 4.70
N GLN A 138 -16.18 16.55 4.17
CA GLN A 138 -16.26 17.81 4.92
C GLN A 138 -17.20 17.69 6.13
N LYS A 139 -18.41 17.16 5.94
CA LYS A 139 -19.38 16.95 7.04
C LYS A 139 -18.82 16.04 8.12
N ALA A 140 -18.22 14.91 7.74
CA ALA A 140 -17.63 13.96 8.68
C ALA A 140 -16.43 14.57 9.45
N ALA A 141 -15.57 15.31 8.75
CA ALA A 141 -14.41 15.99 9.33
C ALA A 141 -14.80 17.11 10.31
N LEU A 142 -15.88 17.84 10.03
CA LEU A 142 -16.44 18.86 10.92
C LEU A 142 -17.06 18.24 12.17
N ALA A 143 -17.77 17.11 12.02
CA ALA A 143 -18.35 16.38 13.15
C ALA A 143 -17.29 15.69 14.03
N GLY A 144 -16.05 15.51 13.56
CA GLY A 144 -14.99 14.81 14.28
C GLY A 144 -15.20 13.29 14.39
N HIS A 145 -16.09 12.73 13.57
CA HIS A 145 -16.41 11.29 13.57
C HIS A 145 -15.42 10.53 12.68
N TYR A 146 -14.25 10.19 13.23
CA TYR A 146 -13.18 9.56 12.45
C TYR A 146 -13.52 8.19 11.87
N ALA A 147 -14.48 7.45 12.44
CA ALA A 147 -14.98 6.22 11.81
C ALA A 147 -15.57 6.51 10.41
N SER A 148 -16.44 7.52 10.32
CA SER A 148 -17.03 7.95 9.05
C SER A 148 -16.01 8.59 8.12
N VAL A 149 -15.06 9.36 8.67
CA VAL A 149 -13.93 9.92 7.88
C VAL A 149 -13.14 8.79 7.24
N ASN A 150 -12.76 7.76 8.00
CA ASN A 150 -11.96 6.64 7.51
C ASN A 150 -12.71 5.83 6.45
N ASP A 151 -14.01 5.59 6.64
CA ASP A 151 -14.82 4.89 5.65
C ASP A 151 -14.88 5.69 4.32
N ILE A 152 -15.10 7.01 4.38
CA ILE A 152 -15.10 7.88 3.19
C ILE A 152 -13.71 7.92 2.53
N LEU A 153 -12.64 8.04 3.32
CA LEU A 153 -11.26 8.02 2.82
C LEU A 153 -10.89 6.68 2.18
N ARG A 154 -11.43 5.54 2.65
CA ARG A 154 -11.24 4.23 2.01
C ARG A 154 -11.88 4.18 0.63
N VAL A 155 -13.09 4.73 0.48
CA VAL A 155 -13.75 4.89 -0.82
C VAL A 155 -12.90 5.78 -1.72
N ALA A 156 -12.48 6.95 -1.23
CA ALA A 156 -11.61 7.89 -1.94
C ALA A 156 -10.31 7.22 -2.41
N ASN A 157 -9.60 6.53 -1.51
CA ASN A 157 -8.38 5.82 -1.84
C ASN A 157 -8.59 4.74 -2.91
N THR A 158 -9.73 4.04 -2.88
CA THR A 158 -10.06 3.02 -3.90
C THR A 158 -10.28 3.66 -5.27
N ILE A 159 -10.99 4.78 -5.31
CA ILE A 159 -11.22 5.56 -6.54
C ILE A 159 -9.89 6.05 -7.10
N PHE A 160 -9.06 6.67 -6.25
CA PHE A 160 -7.85 7.38 -6.69
C PHE A 160 -6.64 6.48 -6.93
N ASN A 161 -6.62 5.27 -6.36
CA ASN A 161 -5.58 4.29 -6.69
C ASN A 161 -5.55 3.96 -8.20
N ASN A 162 -6.70 4.03 -8.89
CA ASN A 162 -6.78 3.82 -10.33
C ASN A 162 -6.12 4.94 -11.15
N PHE A 163 -6.01 6.16 -10.60
CA PHE A 163 -5.29 7.26 -11.26
C PHE A 163 -3.80 6.99 -11.39
N ARG A 164 -3.25 5.98 -10.72
CA ARG A 164 -1.84 5.59 -10.95
C ARG A 164 -1.63 5.00 -12.35
N HIS A 165 -2.69 4.42 -12.93
CA HIS A 165 -2.61 3.66 -14.18
C HIS A 165 -3.26 4.36 -15.38
N HIS A 166 -4.18 5.30 -15.14
CA HIS A 166 -4.92 6.00 -16.19
C HIS A 166 -4.68 7.51 -16.08
N GLN A 167 -4.23 8.15 -17.16
CA GLN A 167 -4.12 9.61 -17.21
C GLN A 167 -5.52 10.21 -17.10
N SER A 168 -5.81 10.83 -15.96
CA SER A 168 -7.07 11.57 -15.80
C SER A 168 -6.91 12.93 -16.47
N HIS A 169 -7.73 13.20 -17.49
CA HIS A 169 -7.79 14.51 -18.14
C HIS A 169 -8.50 15.57 -17.28
N GLU A 170 -9.11 15.17 -16.16
CA GLU A 170 -9.90 16.05 -15.31
C GLU A 170 -9.06 16.66 -14.18
N LYS A 171 -8.18 17.62 -14.48
CA LYS A 171 -7.38 18.31 -13.43
C LYS A 171 -8.24 18.99 -12.34
N GLY A 172 -9.51 19.31 -12.64
CA GLY A 172 -10.41 20.04 -11.74
C GLY A 172 -10.75 19.34 -10.42
N PHE A 173 -10.69 18.01 -10.33
CA PHE A 173 -10.98 17.34 -9.05
C PHE A 173 -9.85 17.53 -8.02
N LEU A 174 -8.60 17.65 -8.48
CA LEU A 174 -7.45 17.89 -7.61
C LEU A 174 -7.56 19.25 -6.94
N GLU A 175 -8.06 20.26 -7.65
CA GLU A 175 -8.25 21.62 -7.12
C GLU A 175 -9.25 21.65 -5.95
N ILE A 176 -10.22 20.74 -5.94
CA ILE A 176 -11.24 20.66 -4.88
C ILE A 176 -10.77 19.76 -3.73
N LEU A 177 -10.20 18.61 -4.04
CA LEU A 177 -9.88 17.58 -3.03
C LEU A 177 -8.53 17.77 -2.36
N ALA A 178 -7.52 18.32 -3.05
CA ALA A 178 -6.20 18.48 -2.46
C ALA A 178 -6.20 19.44 -1.24
N PRO A 179 -6.90 20.61 -1.28
CA PRO A 179 -7.04 21.46 -0.10
C PRO A 179 -7.75 20.76 1.06
N LEU A 180 -8.86 20.06 0.78
CA LEU A 180 -9.62 19.33 1.79
C LEU A 180 -8.79 18.21 2.43
N LEU A 181 -8.04 17.48 1.62
CA LEU A 181 -7.15 16.41 2.08
C LEU A 181 -6.05 16.97 2.99
N GLN A 182 -5.45 18.10 2.61
CA GLN A 182 -4.43 18.76 3.42
C GLN A 182 -4.99 19.28 4.74
N GLU A 183 -6.14 19.96 4.73
CA GLU A 183 -6.79 20.44 5.94
C GLU A 183 -7.06 19.27 6.90
N LEU A 184 -7.62 18.16 6.38
CA LEU A 184 -7.87 16.97 7.15
C LEU A 184 -6.59 16.34 7.70
N PHE A 185 -5.53 16.25 6.89
CA PHE A 185 -4.25 15.68 7.27
C PHE A 185 -3.58 16.48 8.40
N LEU A 186 -3.54 17.81 8.29
CA LEU A 186 -2.96 18.67 9.32
C LEU A 186 -3.82 18.70 10.59
N LYS A 187 -5.15 18.70 10.46
CA LYS A 187 -6.07 18.58 11.59
C LYS A 187 -5.90 17.24 12.31
N THR A 188 -5.75 16.14 11.57
CA THR A 188 -5.53 14.81 12.15
C THR A 188 -4.19 14.76 12.90
N ASP A 189 -3.12 15.32 12.33
CA ASP A 189 -1.80 15.39 12.97
C ASP A 189 -1.84 16.20 14.28
N SER A 190 -2.48 17.38 14.28
CA SER A 190 -2.63 18.17 15.51
C SER A 190 -3.44 17.44 16.58
N LEU A 191 -4.47 16.67 16.21
CA LEU A 191 -5.23 15.86 17.16
C LEU A 191 -4.43 14.70 17.73
N ILE A 192 -3.54 14.09 16.93
CA ILE A 192 -2.59 13.08 17.41
C ILE A 192 -1.65 13.69 18.45
N ASP A 193 -1.15 14.92 18.22
CA ASP A 193 -0.28 15.62 19.19
C ASP A 193 -0.99 15.96 20.48
N CYS A 194 -2.20 16.52 20.39
CA CYS A 194 -3.01 16.79 21.58
C CYS A 194 -3.34 15.51 22.35
N SER A 195 -3.31 14.36 21.67
CA SER A 195 -3.59 13.04 22.23
C SER A 195 -2.32 12.23 22.50
N ALA A 196 -1.13 12.85 22.58
CA ALA A 196 0.17 12.16 22.71
C ALA A 196 0.39 11.35 24.03
N GLY A 197 -0.64 11.22 24.87
CA GLY A 197 -0.71 10.27 26.00
C GLY A 197 -2.05 9.54 26.10
N GLY A 198 -2.85 9.59 25.04
CA GLY A 198 -4.17 8.97 24.95
C GLY A 198 -4.10 7.44 24.82
N SER A 199 -5.26 6.80 25.01
CA SER A 199 -5.39 5.35 24.83
C SER A 199 -5.24 4.95 23.36
N ALA A 200 -4.79 3.72 23.11
CA ALA A 200 -4.70 3.15 21.77
C ALA A 200 -6.02 3.30 20.99
N ALA A 201 -7.17 3.07 21.63
CA ALA A 201 -8.49 3.17 21.00
C ALA A 201 -8.82 4.57 20.43
N MET A 202 -8.30 5.65 21.04
CA MET A 202 -8.48 7.01 20.54
C MET A 202 -7.54 7.32 19.38
N LEU A 203 -6.32 6.77 19.41
CA LEU A 203 -5.30 7.02 18.41
C LEU A 203 -5.49 6.18 17.13
N THR A 204 -5.99 4.95 17.25
CA THR A 204 -6.23 4.04 16.13
C THR A 204 -6.98 4.68 14.95
N PRO A 205 -8.17 5.29 15.14
CA PRO A 205 -8.90 5.88 14.02
C PRO A 205 -8.19 7.11 13.42
N LEU A 206 -7.41 7.86 14.21
CA LEU A 206 -6.61 8.99 13.73
C LEU A 206 -5.44 8.51 12.84
N PHE A 207 -4.72 7.47 13.27
CA PHE A 207 -3.64 6.88 12.49
C PHE A 207 -4.13 6.23 11.19
N GLU A 208 -5.30 5.59 11.23
CA GLU A 208 -5.95 5.07 10.03
C GLU A 208 -6.27 6.18 9.03
N SER A 209 -6.83 7.31 9.50
CA SER A 209 -7.06 8.51 8.68
C SER A 209 -5.75 9.02 8.08
N GLN A 210 -4.70 9.16 8.90
CA GLN A 210 -3.39 9.65 8.47
C GLN A 210 -2.79 8.76 7.38
N SER A 211 -2.87 7.43 7.55
CA SER A 211 -2.37 6.45 6.59
C SER A 211 -3.14 6.53 5.26
N LEU A 212 -4.47 6.64 5.32
CA LEU A 212 -5.29 6.80 4.12
C LEU A 212 -4.98 8.11 3.38
N CYS A 213 -4.80 9.22 4.11
CA CYS A 213 -4.36 10.49 3.53
C CYS A 213 -3.01 10.36 2.80
N CYS A 214 -2.02 9.69 3.40
CA CYS A 214 -0.73 9.40 2.75
C CYS A 214 -0.89 8.59 1.46
N ARG A 215 -1.79 7.60 1.42
CA ARG A 215 -2.02 6.76 0.23
C ARG A 215 -2.75 7.50 -0.89
N ILE A 216 -3.69 8.38 -0.53
CA ILE A 216 -4.36 9.28 -1.49
C ILE A 216 -3.35 10.30 -2.03
N PHE A 217 -2.56 10.93 -1.16
CA PHE A 217 -1.48 11.85 -1.54
C PHE A 217 -0.51 11.19 -2.53
N PHE A 218 -0.08 9.95 -2.26
CA PHE A 218 0.75 9.18 -3.21
C PHE A 218 0.08 9.06 -4.58
N SER A 219 -1.22 8.75 -4.59
CA SER A 219 -1.97 8.54 -5.84
C SER A 219 -2.11 9.82 -6.65
N PHE A 220 -2.31 10.96 -5.99
CA PHE A 220 -2.39 12.27 -6.64
C PHE A 220 -1.06 12.75 -7.22
N ASN A 221 0.05 12.45 -6.55
CA ASN A 221 1.39 12.85 -6.99
C ASN A 221 2.07 11.79 -7.87
N PHE A 222 1.42 10.67 -8.18
CA PHE A 222 2.08 9.57 -8.88
C PHE A 222 2.43 9.90 -10.34
N GLN A 223 1.56 10.60 -11.05
CA GLN A 223 1.76 10.89 -12.49
C GLN A 223 2.56 12.18 -12.69
N GLU A 224 2.04 13.28 -12.17
CA GLU A 224 2.58 14.64 -12.25
C GLU A 224 2.45 15.27 -10.87
N LEU A 225 3.39 16.15 -10.48
CA LEU A 225 3.32 16.91 -9.24
C LEU A 225 2.34 18.08 -9.41
N PRO A 226 1.14 18.06 -8.79
CA PRO A 226 0.19 19.17 -8.89
C PRO A 226 0.73 20.42 -8.21
N GLU A 227 0.43 21.60 -8.78
CA GLU A 227 0.95 22.90 -8.26
C GLU A 227 0.58 23.12 -6.79
N PHE A 228 -0.64 22.72 -6.39
CA PHE A 228 -1.08 22.78 -4.99
C PHE A 228 -0.12 22.05 -4.03
N PHE A 229 0.31 20.83 -4.37
CA PHE A 229 1.21 20.05 -3.51
C PHE A 229 2.67 20.53 -3.59
N LYS A 230 3.04 21.20 -4.68
CA LYS A 230 4.34 21.86 -4.81
C LYS A 230 4.43 23.06 -3.87
N ASP A 231 3.37 23.88 -3.80
CA ASP A 231 3.33 25.07 -2.95
C ASP A 231 3.26 24.72 -1.46
N HIS A 232 2.48 23.68 -1.12
CA HIS A 232 2.29 23.23 0.28
C HIS A 232 3.21 22.06 0.67
N MET A 233 4.34 21.90 -0.02
CA MET A 233 5.23 20.76 0.21
C MET A 233 5.80 20.77 1.64
N ASN A 234 6.04 21.94 2.23
CA ASN A 234 6.63 22.06 3.56
C ASN A 234 5.75 21.42 4.64
N GLU A 235 4.45 21.66 4.57
CA GLU A 235 3.45 21.20 5.50
C GLU A 235 3.38 19.67 5.50
N TRP A 236 3.31 19.07 4.31
CA TRP A 236 3.31 17.62 4.15
C TRP A 236 4.62 16.98 4.61
N MET A 237 5.77 17.52 4.18
CA MET A 237 7.08 16.95 4.52
C MET A 237 7.40 17.08 6.01
N GLY A 238 6.94 18.15 6.67
CA GLY A 238 7.08 18.31 8.12
C GLY A 238 6.39 17.19 8.90
N VAL A 239 5.12 16.91 8.57
CA VAL A 239 4.36 15.83 9.21
C VAL A 239 4.91 14.45 8.84
N PHE A 240 5.31 14.22 7.59
CA PHE A 240 5.95 12.97 7.18
C PHE A 240 7.23 12.68 7.98
N ASN A 241 8.08 13.69 8.17
CA ASN A 241 9.29 13.52 8.98
C ASN A 241 8.94 13.17 10.43
N LYS A 242 7.94 13.85 10.99
CA LYS A 242 7.43 13.56 12.34
C LYS A 242 6.89 12.14 12.47
N CYS A 243 6.11 11.64 11.51
CA CYS A 243 5.61 10.25 11.52
C CYS A 243 6.73 9.20 11.53
N LEU A 244 7.87 9.50 10.90
CA LEU A 244 9.03 8.60 10.89
C LEU A 244 9.88 8.70 12.15
N SER A 245 9.95 9.89 12.76
CA SER A 245 10.87 10.19 13.87
C SER A 245 10.23 10.03 15.26
N CYS A 246 8.91 10.18 15.38
CA CYS A 246 8.20 10.04 16.65
C CYS A 246 7.90 8.58 16.97
N ASN A 247 7.93 8.24 18.26
CA ASN A 247 7.52 6.95 18.80
C ASN A 247 6.12 7.08 19.42
N TYR A 248 5.34 6.00 19.35
CA TYR A 248 3.96 5.97 19.82
C TYR A 248 3.73 4.78 20.75
N PRO A 249 4.25 4.80 21.98
CA PRO A 249 4.27 3.63 22.87
C PRO A 249 2.89 3.01 23.13
N SER A 250 1.85 3.84 23.22
CA SER A 250 0.47 3.39 23.43
C SER A 250 -0.04 2.48 22.29
N LEU A 251 0.39 2.71 21.05
CA LEU A 251 0.03 1.87 19.90
C LEU A 251 1.03 0.73 19.69
N GLU A 252 2.32 1.04 19.77
CA GLU A 252 3.42 0.10 19.50
C GLU A 252 3.50 -1.05 20.53
N SER A 253 2.87 -0.90 21.70
CA SER A 253 2.75 -1.97 22.70
C SER A 253 1.77 -3.08 22.32
N THR A 254 0.92 -2.87 21.32
CA THR A 254 -0.05 -3.85 20.81
C THR A 254 0.33 -4.31 19.42
N ALA A 255 0.04 -5.58 19.07
CA ALA A 255 0.37 -6.10 17.73
C ALA A 255 -0.37 -5.32 16.62
N ASP A 256 -1.68 -5.12 16.79
CA ASP A 256 -2.53 -4.41 15.81
C ASP A 256 -2.14 -2.92 15.71
N GLY A 257 -1.83 -2.29 16.84
CA GLY A 257 -1.38 -0.89 16.86
C GLY A 257 0.00 -0.71 16.23
N LEU A 258 0.92 -1.65 16.43
CA LEU A 258 2.23 -1.64 15.77
C LEU A 258 2.10 -1.79 14.24
N GLU A 259 1.24 -2.69 13.77
CA GLU A 259 0.95 -2.84 12.34
C GLU A 259 0.42 -1.52 11.74
N LEU A 260 -0.49 -0.85 12.44
CA LEU A 260 -1.03 0.44 12.00
C LEU A 260 0.04 1.55 11.92
N VAL A 261 0.93 1.63 12.90
CA VAL A 261 2.06 2.57 12.88
C VAL A 261 3.00 2.24 11.72
N ASP A 262 3.27 0.96 11.49
CA ASP A 262 4.11 0.49 10.39
C ASP A 262 3.50 0.75 9.03
N ASP A 263 2.19 0.62 8.88
CA ASP A 263 1.45 0.97 7.67
C ASP A 263 1.56 2.45 7.34
N LEU A 264 1.39 3.32 8.35
CA LEU A 264 1.58 4.77 8.18
C LEU A 264 3.01 5.09 7.76
N ARG A 265 4.01 4.59 8.49
CA ARG A 265 5.44 4.80 8.15
C ARG A 265 5.77 4.25 6.77
N SER A 266 5.20 3.11 6.39
CA SER A 266 5.36 2.50 5.06
C SER A 266 4.75 3.36 3.96
N ALA A 267 3.58 3.97 4.19
CA ALA A 267 2.96 4.90 3.25
C ALA A 267 3.78 6.19 3.12
N VAL A 268 4.36 6.69 4.21
CA VAL A 268 5.30 7.82 4.18
C VAL A 268 6.56 7.48 3.38
N CYS A 269 7.16 6.30 3.61
CA CYS A 269 8.31 5.81 2.86
C CYS A 269 8.04 5.74 1.34
N ASP A 270 6.85 5.28 0.93
CA ASP A 270 6.47 5.28 -0.49
C ASP A 270 6.43 6.70 -1.08
N ASN A 271 5.89 7.66 -0.32
CA ASN A 271 5.79 9.05 -0.75
C ASN A 271 7.14 9.73 -0.91
N ILE A 272 8.04 9.60 0.08
CA ILE A 272 9.38 10.17 -0.04
C ILE A 272 10.20 9.48 -1.14
N ASN A 273 9.97 8.19 -1.38
CA ASN A 273 10.57 7.48 -2.52
C ASN A 273 10.11 8.06 -3.86
N LEU A 274 8.80 8.27 -4.02
CA LEU A 274 8.22 8.87 -5.23
C LEU A 274 8.79 10.26 -5.49
N TYR A 275 8.89 11.10 -4.45
CA TYR A 275 9.44 12.45 -4.55
C TYR A 275 10.93 12.45 -4.88
N MET A 276 11.70 11.52 -4.29
CA MET A 276 13.11 11.36 -4.58
C MET A 276 13.35 10.88 -6.02
N ASP A 277 12.52 9.97 -6.53
CA ASP A 277 12.66 9.38 -7.87
C ASP A 277 12.20 10.33 -8.99
N LYS A 278 11.07 11.03 -8.80
CA LYS A 278 10.45 11.85 -9.86
C LYS A 278 10.64 13.36 -9.72
N TYR A 279 10.82 13.84 -8.49
CA TYR A 279 10.75 15.28 -8.17
C TYR A 279 11.97 15.75 -7.34
N GLU A 280 13.13 15.12 -7.56
CA GLU A 280 14.38 15.35 -6.81
C GLU A 280 14.68 16.84 -6.59
N GLU A 281 14.64 17.65 -7.65
CA GLU A 281 14.98 19.09 -7.59
C GLU A 281 14.15 19.86 -6.56
N LYS A 282 12.87 19.51 -6.41
CA LYS A 282 11.98 20.16 -5.43
C LYS A 282 12.14 19.55 -4.03
N PHE A 283 12.49 18.27 -3.98
CA PHE A 283 12.62 17.50 -2.75
C PHE A 283 13.98 17.67 -2.05
N GLN A 284 15.02 18.10 -2.77
CA GLN A 284 16.41 18.22 -2.32
C GLN A 284 16.59 18.79 -0.90
N ARG A 285 15.86 19.85 -0.54
CA ARG A 285 15.97 20.48 0.80
C ARG A 285 15.54 19.60 1.97
N PHE A 286 14.75 18.55 1.71
CA PHE A 286 14.24 17.65 2.74
C PHE A 286 15.01 16.33 2.83
N VAL A 287 15.82 16.00 1.80
CA VAL A 287 16.49 14.69 1.67
C VAL A 287 17.34 14.38 2.89
N GLU A 288 18.10 15.35 3.41
CA GLU A 288 18.94 15.17 4.60
C GLU A 288 18.12 14.76 5.83
N GLY A 289 17.06 15.51 6.13
CA GLY A 289 16.20 15.22 7.28
C GLY A 289 15.53 13.85 7.18
N PHE A 290 15.09 13.46 5.99
CA PHE A 290 14.48 12.14 5.77
C PHE A 290 15.51 11.01 5.79
N ALA A 291 16.70 11.19 5.24
CA ALA A 291 17.76 10.18 5.27
C ALA A 291 18.15 9.85 6.71
N LEU A 292 18.26 10.86 7.59
CA LEU A 292 18.54 10.68 9.02
C LEU A 292 17.38 9.96 9.75
N ALA A 293 16.14 10.38 9.51
CA ALA A 293 14.96 9.75 10.11
C ALA A 293 14.84 8.27 9.70
N VAL A 294 14.97 7.97 8.41
CA VAL A 294 14.90 6.61 7.88
C VAL A 294 16.06 5.75 8.35
N CYS A 295 17.29 6.29 8.42
CA CYS A 295 18.43 5.57 9.00
C CYS A 295 18.17 5.19 10.46
N THR A 296 17.63 6.13 11.25
CA THR A 296 17.31 5.90 12.67
C THR A 296 16.26 4.81 12.82
N LEU A 297 15.15 4.92 12.08
CA LEU A 297 14.08 3.93 12.04
C LEU A 297 14.61 2.53 11.68
N LEU A 298 15.47 2.44 10.66
CA LEU A 298 16.01 1.17 10.20
C LEU A 298 16.92 0.47 11.21
N ARG A 299 17.53 1.17 12.18
CA ARG A 299 18.36 0.51 13.22
C ARG A 299 17.55 -0.44 14.10
N GLU A 300 16.25 -0.19 14.28
CA GLU A 300 15.34 -1.04 15.04
C GLU A 300 14.59 -2.01 14.12
N VAL A 301 14.00 -1.50 13.03
CA VAL A 301 13.23 -2.29 12.07
C VAL A 301 14.09 -3.39 11.43
N SER A 302 15.38 -3.13 11.18
CA SER A 302 16.31 -4.09 10.56
C SER A 302 16.50 -5.37 11.39
N LYS A 303 16.23 -5.31 12.70
CA LYS A 303 16.35 -6.46 13.61
C LYS A 303 15.06 -7.29 13.69
N SER A 304 13.91 -6.68 13.37
CA SER A 304 12.62 -7.34 13.48
C SER A 304 12.27 -8.12 12.20
N PRO A 305 11.92 -9.42 12.30
CA PRO A 305 11.47 -10.20 11.16
C PRO A 305 10.00 -9.93 10.78
N ILE A 306 9.22 -9.28 11.66
CA ILE A 306 7.80 -9.00 11.44
C ILE A 306 7.62 -7.74 10.58
N ARG A 307 8.50 -6.75 10.76
CA ARG A 307 8.40 -5.40 10.15
C ARG A 307 9.00 -5.34 8.74
N ASP A 308 8.68 -6.31 7.91
CA ASP A 308 9.33 -6.54 6.62
C ASP A 308 8.97 -5.54 5.53
N GLN A 309 7.69 -5.19 5.44
CA GLN A 309 7.21 -4.26 4.43
C GLN A 309 7.82 -2.87 4.67
N LEU A 310 7.84 -2.43 5.93
CA LEU A 310 8.47 -1.18 6.34
C LEU A 310 9.97 -1.19 6.03
N ALA A 311 10.70 -2.23 6.43
CA ALA A 311 12.13 -2.35 6.12
C ALA A 311 12.39 -2.23 4.61
N THR A 312 11.62 -2.95 3.80
CA THR A 312 11.78 -2.98 2.35
C THR A 312 11.64 -1.57 1.74
N ARG A 313 10.58 -0.84 2.10
CA ARG A 313 10.31 0.51 1.58
C ARG A 313 11.31 1.56 2.09
N ALA A 314 11.70 1.44 3.35
CA ALA A 314 12.69 2.33 3.98
C ALA A 314 14.11 2.12 3.41
N ILE A 315 14.55 0.87 3.22
CA ILE A 315 15.84 0.58 2.57
C ILE A 315 15.81 1.03 1.11
N ASN A 316 14.66 0.90 0.42
CA ASN A 316 14.52 1.39 -0.94
C ASN A 316 14.78 2.89 -1.04
N PHE A 317 14.30 3.68 -0.07
CA PHE A 317 14.58 5.11 -0.01
C PHE A 317 16.07 5.42 0.12
N LEU A 318 16.76 4.77 1.07
CA LEU A 318 18.22 4.95 1.19
C LEU A 318 18.96 4.47 -0.05
N THR A 319 18.47 3.44 -0.73
CA THR A 319 19.04 2.92 -1.97
C THR A 319 18.97 3.99 -3.05
N THR A 320 17.79 4.56 -3.28
CA THR A 320 17.58 5.66 -4.24
C THR A 320 18.49 6.84 -3.93
N VAL A 321 18.54 7.30 -2.67
CA VAL A 321 19.43 8.40 -2.23
C VAL A 321 20.90 8.08 -2.47
N SER A 322 21.34 6.83 -2.24
CA SER A 322 22.73 6.41 -2.43
C SER A 322 23.16 6.36 -3.90
N THR A 323 22.20 6.09 -4.81
CA THR A 323 22.46 6.04 -6.25
C THR A 323 22.41 7.41 -6.92
N THR A 324 21.76 8.40 -6.30
CA THR A 324 21.67 9.76 -6.81
C THR A 324 22.93 10.56 -6.45
N SER A 325 23.61 11.07 -7.47
CA SER A 325 24.95 11.68 -7.34
C SER A 325 24.98 12.98 -6.54
N ALA A 326 23.86 13.67 -6.32
CA ALA A 326 23.82 14.92 -5.56
C ALA A 326 23.77 14.71 -4.04
N HIS A 327 23.34 13.52 -3.57
CA HIS A 327 22.99 13.30 -2.16
C HIS A 327 23.82 12.25 -1.45
N HIS A 328 24.76 11.60 -2.15
CA HIS A 328 25.61 10.58 -1.53
C HIS A 328 26.37 11.12 -0.32
N ALA A 329 26.75 12.41 -0.35
CA ALA A 329 27.50 13.08 0.72
C ALA A 329 26.79 13.01 2.09
N LEU A 330 25.46 12.88 2.14
CA LEU A 330 24.70 12.71 3.38
C LEU A 330 25.16 11.48 4.18
N PHE A 331 25.60 10.43 3.49
CA PHE A 331 26.13 9.23 4.14
C PHE A 331 27.56 9.40 4.69
N ALA A 332 28.28 10.43 4.23
CA ALA A 332 29.59 10.81 4.76
C ALA A 332 29.52 11.85 5.89
N VAL A 333 28.46 12.67 5.93
CA VAL A 333 28.26 13.71 6.98
C VAL A 333 28.03 13.10 8.36
N ALA A 334 27.60 11.84 8.46
CA ALA A 334 27.54 11.08 9.71
C ALA A 334 28.94 10.71 10.29
N GLY A 335 30.01 11.36 9.84
CA GLY A 335 31.41 11.15 10.21
C GLY A 335 32.05 9.98 9.45
N ASP A 336 33.36 9.76 9.67
CA ASP A 336 34.15 8.68 9.05
C ASP A 336 33.57 7.27 9.28
N ASN A 337 32.63 7.12 10.23
CA ASN A 337 31.96 5.87 10.57
C ASN A 337 30.53 5.72 10.02
N GLY A 338 29.95 6.73 9.35
CA GLY A 338 28.56 6.68 8.88
C GLY A 338 28.26 5.50 7.95
N ILE A 339 29.13 5.28 6.97
CA ILE A 339 29.05 4.15 6.04
C ILE A 339 29.19 2.82 6.77
N ARG A 340 30.10 2.74 7.74
CA ARG A 340 30.32 1.53 8.55
C ARG A 340 29.07 1.19 9.36
N ASP A 341 28.49 2.18 10.01
CA ASP A 341 27.28 2.08 10.80
C ASP A 341 26.09 1.59 9.99
N ILE A 342 25.89 2.15 8.78
CA ILE A 342 24.82 1.75 7.87
C ILE A 342 25.03 0.30 7.42
N CYS A 343 26.25 -0.05 7.01
CA CYS A 343 26.56 -1.42 6.61
C CYS A 343 26.27 -2.42 7.75
N GLN A 344 26.71 -2.14 8.97
CA GLN A 344 26.57 -3.04 10.12
C GLN A 344 25.15 -3.09 10.70
N SER A 345 24.47 -1.95 10.79
CA SER A 345 23.17 -1.84 11.47
C SER A 345 21.98 -2.06 10.54
N ILE A 346 22.15 -1.81 9.23
CA ILE A 346 21.06 -1.84 8.25
C ILE A 346 21.36 -2.90 7.19
N VAL A 347 22.47 -2.83 6.47
CA VAL A 347 22.69 -3.71 5.31
C VAL A 347 22.83 -5.18 5.74
N ILE A 348 23.81 -5.49 6.58
CA ILE A 348 24.18 -6.87 6.95
C ILE A 348 23.01 -7.65 7.58
N PRO A 349 22.24 -7.11 8.55
CA PRO A 349 21.08 -7.80 9.11
C PRO A 349 20.02 -8.18 8.07
N ASN A 350 19.93 -7.39 7.00
CA ASN A 350 18.92 -7.53 5.95
C ASN A 350 19.37 -8.41 4.77
N LEU A 351 20.65 -8.78 4.69
CA LEU A 351 21.20 -9.66 3.66
C LEU A 351 21.08 -11.16 3.99
N SER A 352 20.89 -11.49 5.27
CA SER A 352 20.84 -12.87 5.73
C SER A 352 19.53 -13.57 5.34
N LEU A 353 19.61 -14.84 4.94
CA LEU A 353 18.42 -15.64 4.60
C LEU A 353 17.54 -15.88 5.83
N ARG A 354 16.28 -15.43 5.79
CA ARG A 354 15.37 -15.53 6.93
C ARG A 354 14.57 -16.81 6.92
N GLU A 355 13.98 -17.14 8.07
CA GLU A 355 13.26 -18.41 8.21
C GLU A 355 12.00 -18.48 7.33
N LYS A 356 11.28 -17.36 7.20
CA LYS A 356 10.15 -17.24 6.26
C LYS A 356 10.56 -17.45 4.79
N ASP A 357 11.77 -17.03 4.41
CA ASP A 357 12.26 -17.14 3.04
C ASP A 357 12.54 -18.63 2.73
N LYS A 358 13.02 -19.39 3.72
CA LYS A 358 13.14 -20.85 3.61
C LYS A 358 11.80 -21.57 3.59
N GLN A 359 10.85 -21.13 4.41
CA GLN A 359 9.50 -21.70 4.41
C GLN A 359 8.85 -21.51 3.05
N LEU A 360 8.96 -20.30 2.47
CA LEU A 360 8.51 -20.03 1.11
C LEU A 360 9.20 -20.94 0.11
N PHE A 361 10.53 -21.08 0.16
CA PHE A 361 11.25 -21.98 -0.74
C PHE A 361 10.78 -23.45 -0.62
N LYS A 362 10.46 -23.92 0.59
CA LYS A 362 9.97 -25.29 0.82
C LYS A 362 8.52 -25.49 0.34
N MET A 363 7.66 -24.49 0.50
CA MET A 363 6.24 -24.58 0.18
C MET A 363 5.96 -24.29 -1.30
N ASP A 364 6.62 -23.26 -1.84
CA ASP A 364 6.49 -22.76 -3.20
C ASP A 364 7.79 -22.11 -3.67
N PHE A 365 8.70 -22.94 -4.22
CA PHE A 365 9.98 -22.46 -4.73
C PHE A 365 9.85 -21.56 -5.97
N MET A 366 8.75 -21.69 -6.73
CA MET A 366 8.53 -20.86 -7.93
C MET A 366 8.22 -19.42 -7.51
N GLU A 367 7.37 -19.23 -6.51
CA GLU A 367 7.11 -17.90 -5.94
C GLU A 367 8.36 -17.32 -5.28
N PHE A 368 9.19 -18.14 -4.63
CA PHE A 368 10.48 -17.70 -4.11
C PHE A 368 11.38 -17.15 -5.24
N ILE A 369 11.56 -17.89 -6.34
CA ILE A 369 12.37 -17.46 -7.48
C ILE A 369 11.79 -16.20 -8.12
N ARG A 370 10.46 -16.16 -8.34
CA ARG A 370 9.77 -15.01 -8.92
C ARG A 370 10.01 -13.75 -8.09
N ARG A 371 9.87 -13.83 -6.77
CA ARG A 371 10.13 -12.69 -5.86
C ARG A 371 11.57 -12.22 -5.90
N ASP A 372 12.52 -13.14 -5.94
CA ASP A 372 13.94 -12.77 -6.03
C ASP A 372 14.27 -12.09 -7.36
N MET A 373 13.67 -12.56 -8.46
CA MET A 373 13.78 -11.95 -9.80
C MET A 373 13.12 -10.57 -9.90
N ASP A 374 11.94 -10.38 -9.30
CA ASP A 374 11.24 -9.08 -9.26
C ASP A 374 12.00 -8.00 -8.49
N GLY A 375 12.93 -8.43 -7.63
CA GLY A 375 13.87 -7.58 -6.92
C GLY A 375 13.31 -6.79 -5.72
N ASN A 376 12.02 -6.95 -5.41
CA ASN A 376 11.35 -6.28 -4.28
C ASN A 376 11.50 -7.03 -2.95
N THR A 377 12.57 -7.81 -2.77
CA THR A 377 12.86 -8.50 -1.50
C THR A 377 13.77 -7.64 -0.64
N ARG A 378 13.57 -7.68 0.68
CA ARG A 378 14.46 -7.03 1.66
C ARG A 378 15.94 -7.37 1.43
N ARG A 379 16.23 -8.63 1.05
CA ARG A 379 17.58 -9.12 0.73
C ARG A 379 18.14 -8.44 -0.52
N ARG A 380 17.35 -8.36 -1.60
CA ARG A 380 17.77 -7.71 -2.83
C ARG A 380 17.94 -6.20 -2.66
N ILE A 381 17.01 -5.52 -2.00
CA ILE A 381 17.09 -4.07 -1.82
C ILE A 381 18.27 -3.70 -0.90
N ALA A 382 18.55 -4.48 0.15
CA ALA A 382 19.75 -4.29 0.96
C ALA A 382 21.04 -4.49 0.15
N CYS A 383 21.05 -5.43 -0.80
CA CYS A 383 22.15 -5.62 -1.74
C CYS A 383 22.31 -4.43 -2.69
N GLU A 384 21.22 -3.90 -3.23
CA GLU A 384 21.27 -2.70 -4.09
C GLU A 384 21.72 -1.46 -3.31
N LEU A 385 21.33 -1.31 -2.04
CA LEU A 385 21.88 -0.29 -1.14
C LEU A 385 23.39 -0.44 -0.98
N LEU A 386 23.88 -1.67 -0.74
CA LEU A 386 25.32 -1.93 -0.61
C LEU A 386 26.09 -1.54 -1.88
N LYS A 387 25.56 -1.87 -3.05
CA LYS A 387 26.13 -1.48 -4.35
C LYS A 387 26.09 0.03 -4.57
N GLY A 388 24.99 0.69 -4.20
CA GLY A 388 24.84 2.14 -4.25
C GLY A 388 25.90 2.84 -3.41
N LEU A 389 26.08 2.40 -2.16
CA LEU A 389 27.15 2.90 -1.28
C LEU A 389 28.55 2.62 -1.85
N ALA A 390 28.79 1.41 -2.37
CA ALA A 390 30.09 1.03 -2.94
C ALA A 390 30.48 1.85 -4.17
N THR A 391 29.52 2.44 -4.88
CA THR A 391 29.78 3.30 -6.04
C THR A 391 30.55 4.55 -5.65
N ASN A 392 30.22 5.16 -4.49
CA ASN A 392 30.82 6.42 -4.03
C ASN A 392 31.82 6.22 -2.87
N TYR A 393 31.73 5.11 -2.13
CA TYR A 393 32.50 4.84 -0.90
C TYR A 393 33.22 3.49 -0.93
N LYS A 394 33.77 3.11 -2.10
CA LYS A 394 34.39 1.79 -2.33
C LYS A 394 35.39 1.37 -1.23
N PRO A 395 36.36 2.20 -0.79
CA PRO A 395 37.33 1.78 0.22
C PRO A 395 36.68 1.43 1.56
N GLN A 396 35.78 2.29 2.05
CA GLN A 396 35.08 2.11 3.32
C GLN A 396 34.17 0.88 3.28
N VAL A 397 33.40 0.71 2.21
CA VAL A 397 32.50 -0.43 2.05
C VAL A 397 33.30 -1.73 1.99
N THR A 398 34.40 -1.77 1.21
CA THR A 398 35.24 -2.96 1.07
C THR A 398 35.85 -3.36 2.41
N GLN A 399 36.37 -2.40 3.19
CA GLN A 399 36.94 -2.67 4.51
C GLN A 399 35.91 -3.30 5.46
N VAL A 400 34.69 -2.76 5.51
CA VAL A 400 33.62 -3.24 6.40
C VAL A 400 33.12 -4.62 5.98
N VAL A 401 32.88 -4.81 4.68
CA VAL A 401 32.38 -6.09 4.14
C VAL A 401 33.44 -7.18 4.27
N SER A 402 34.72 -6.88 4.01
CA SER A 402 35.80 -7.85 4.22
C SER A 402 35.89 -8.28 5.69
N HIS A 403 35.78 -7.35 6.64
CA HIS A 403 35.75 -7.72 8.06
C HIS A 403 34.57 -8.62 8.41
N GLU A 404 33.37 -8.30 7.92
CA GLU A 404 32.18 -9.12 8.21
C GLU A 404 32.24 -10.49 7.54
N ILE A 405 32.77 -10.59 6.32
CA ILE A 405 32.98 -11.89 5.63
C ILE A 405 33.92 -12.77 6.45
N HIS A 406 35.04 -12.25 6.95
CA HIS A 406 35.95 -13.03 7.80
C HIS A 406 35.26 -13.53 9.07
N LYS A 407 34.43 -12.68 9.70
CA LYS A 407 33.65 -13.05 10.88
C LYS A 407 32.62 -14.15 10.57
N LEU A 408 31.86 -14.02 9.47
CA LEU A 408 30.86 -15.02 9.05
C LEU A 408 31.50 -16.35 8.66
N LEU A 409 32.65 -16.33 7.97
CA LEU A 409 33.38 -17.55 7.62
C LEU A 409 34.01 -18.22 8.84
N SER A 410 34.50 -17.43 9.80
CA SER A 410 34.98 -17.95 11.08
C SER A 410 33.85 -18.59 11.87
N SER A 411 32.68 -17.95 11.93
CA SER A 411 31.45 -18.51 12.50
C SER A 411 31.12 -19.85 11.83
N PHE A 412 30.98 -19.88 10.50
CA PHE A 412 30.72 -21.10 9.73
C PHE A 412 31.73 -22.24 10.01
N ALA A 413 33.01 -21.92 10.17
CA ALA A 413 34.04 -22.92 10.46
C ALA A 413 33.85 -23.62 11.82
N THR A 414 33.19 -22.97 12.79
CA THR A 414 32.92 -23.58 14.11
C THR A 414 31.85 -24.67 14.05
N ASN A 415 30.81 -24.51 13.23
CA ASN A 415 29.79 -25.52 13.01
C ASN A 415 29.15 -25.41 11.61
N PRO A 416 29.74 -26.04 10.59
CA PRO A 416 29.26 -25.93 9.21
C PRO A 416 27.80 -26.36 9.00
N ALA A 417 27.32 -27.35 9.77
CA ALA A 417 25.96 -27.87 9.64
C ALA A 417 24.91 -26.89 10.20
N ALA A 418 25.23 -26.18 11.28
CA ALA A 418 24.33 -25.22 11.91
C ALA A 418 24.42 -23.81 11.30
N GLN A 419 25.64 -23.36 10.94
CA GLN A 419 25.94 -21.98 10.52
C GLN A 419 26.09 -21.81 9.01
N TRP A 420 25.50 -22.71 8.21
CA TRP A 420 25.54 -22.59 6.74
C TRP A 420 24.95 -21.26 6.23
N LYS A 421 24.03 -20.63 6.99
CA LYS A 421 23.47 -19.30 6.68
C LYS A 421 24.55 -18.22 6.61
N ASP A 422 25.57 -18.31 7.45
CA ASP A 422 26.65 -17.32 7.50
C ASP A 422 27.50 -17.41 6.23
N LYS A 423 27.75 -18.64 5.75
CA LYS A 423 28.40 -18.89 4.46
C LYS A 423 27.56 -18.39 3.28
N ASP A 424 26.25 -18.65 3.27
CA ASP A 424 25.32 -18.12 2.25
C ASP A 424 25.34 -16.58 2.21
N CYS A 425 25.28 -15.93 3.37
CA CYS A 425 25.34 -14.48 3.50
C CYS A 425 26.68 -13.91 2.99
N ALA A 426 27.80 -14.55 3.35
CA ALA A 426 29.13 -14.18 2.86
C ALA A 426 29.25 -14.31 1.33
N ILE A 427 28.81 -15.43 0.75
CA ILE A 427 28.79 -15.63 -0.70
C ILE A 427 27.95 -14.56 -1.38
N TYR A 428 26.77 -14.27 -0.83
CA TYR A 428 25.88 -13.26 -1.40
C TYR A 428 26.50 -11.86 -1.37
N MET A 429 27.19 -11.48 -0.28
CA MET A 429 27.94 -10.21 -0.20
C MET A 429 29.04 -10.11 -1.25
N VAL A 430 29.84 -11.17 -1.41
CA VAL A 430 30.89 -11.26 -2.44
C VAL A 430 30.30 -11.06 -3.83
N LEU A 431 29.25 -11.81 -4.18
CA LEU A 431 28.60 -11.74 -5.48
C LEU A 431 28.00 -10.36 -5.74
N SER A 432 27.43 -9.73 -4.71
CA SER A 432 26.83 -8.40 -4.81
C SER A 432 27.84 -7.33 -5.22
N LEU A 433 29.05 -7.39 -4.67
CA LEU A 433 30.12 -6.44 -4.97
C LEU A 433 30.91 -6.79 -6.23
N ALA A 434 30.99 -8.06 -6.61
CA ALA A 434 31.69 -8.51 -7.81
C ALA A 434 30.98 -8.12 -9.12
N THR A 435 29.66 -7.94 -9.10
CA THR A 435 28.88 -7.57 -10.30
C THR A 435 28.76 -6.05 -10.45
N ASN A 436 29.34 -5.48 -11.51
CA ASN A 436 29.11 -4.08 -11.90
C ASN A 436 27.84 -3.92 -12.76
N LYS A 437 27.24 -2.71 -12.75
CA LYS A 437 25.98 -2.31 -13.46
C LYS A 437 25.85 -2.68 -14.95
N LYS A 438 26.89 -3.21 -15.61
CA LYS A 438 26.91 -3.56 -17.04
C LYS A 438 26.86 -5.06 -17.35
N GLY A 439 26.57 -5.94 -16.38
CA GLY A 439 26.44 -7.39 -16.64
C GLY A 439 27.73 -8.08 -17.09
N ALA A 440 28.86 -7.36 -17.09
CA ALA A 440 30.18 -7.93 -17.33
C ALA A 440 30.76 -8.41 -15.99
N TYR A 441 31.15 -9.68 -15.92
CA TYR A 441 32.06 -10.18 -14.89
C TYR A 441 33.39 -9.43 -15.04
N VAL A 442 33.79 -8.71 -13.99
CA VAL A 442 35.12 -8.09 -13.88
C VAL A 442 35.95 -8.95 -12.92
N PRO A 443 37.29 -9.04 -13.10
CA PRO A 443 38.16 -9.82 -12.22
C PRO A 443 37.97 -9.42 -10.76
N THR A 444 38.22 -10.38 -9.87
CA THR A 444 38.10 -10.31 -8.42
C THR A 444 39.06 -9.30 -7.76
N ASP A 445 39.03 -8.02 -8.15
CA ASP A 445 39.79 -6.94 -7.53
C ASP A 445 39.09 -6.41 -6.25
N PHE A 446 38.09 -7.13 -5.76
CA PHE A 446 37.36 -6.83 -4.52
C PHE A 446 37.89 -7.60 -3.30
N PHE A 447 38.71 -8.64 -3.51
CA PHE A 447 39.18 -9.54 -2.46
C PHE A 447 40.68 -9.79 -2.54
#